data_AF-A0A183B5V2-F1
#
_entry.id   AF-A0A183B5V2-F1
#
_cell.length_a   1.000
_cell.length_b   1.000
_cell.length_c   1.000
_cell.angle_alpha   90.00
_cell.angle_beta   90.00
_cell.angle_gamma   90.00
#
_symmetry.space_group_name_H-M   'P 1'
#
loop_
_entity.id
_entity.type
_entity.pdbx_description
1 polymer ?
#
loop_
_entity_poly.entity_id
_entity_poly.type
_entity_poly.pdbx_seq_one_letter_code
_entity_poly.pdbx_strand_id
1 'polypeptide(L)'
;MSVQSVHLSELECKARADALKRVAELFQKPEQLDKIDVVKARFMEQKTATEVQLRMALHSQLDGSRIGLEKLDSSLTESGTCRTRLVELGASLGTLEGLPSRLQELKNISRKYSQLAAAMENMSYLVKVPEAMEQARACIESENLLDGHKIGVEELNALFRTKISIIGSRLTSAVVTQNVLVVDCVRVIDREERADSIWQKRSEKNGFLPCGRPKRWKQLFFDAVNQAIRDKSFITAGGGVGEETSQRVIKDRLTYANLRHLWRRRDIPLSLKGVRIAQRYAQCFSMAARPGLSE
;
A
#
# COMPACT_ATOMS: atom_id res chain seq x y z
N MET A 1 56.41 34.06 25.36
CA MET A 1 56.39 34.36 23.92
C MET A 1 55.67 33.21 23.23
N SER A 2 54.62 33.49 22.46
CA SER A 2 53.72 32.45 21.92
C SER A 2 54.45 31.58 20.90
N VAL A 3 54.13 30.28 20.84
CA VAL A 3 54.75 29.28 19.93
C VAL A 3 54.74 29.73 18.45
N GLN A 4 53.76 30.56 18.06
CA GLN A 4 53.68 31.16 16.72
C GLN A 4 54.82 32.14 16.41
N SER A 5 55.35 32.86 17.42
CA SER A 5 56.46 33.81 17.21
C SER A 5 57.79 33.09 16.94
N VAL A 6 57.96 31.89 17.49
CA VAL A 6 59.17 31.08 17.31
C VAL A 6 59.21 30.49 15.90
N HIS A 7 58.10 29.92 15.43
CA HIS A 7 58.01 29.35 14.08
C HIS A 7 58.15 30.42 12.98
N LEU A 8 57.64 31.63 13.19
CA LEU A 8 57.82 32.74 12.25
C LEU A 8 59.31 33.12 12.14
N SER A 9 60.00 33.20 13.27
CA SER A 9 61.43 33.53 13.32
C SER A 9 62.29 32.47 12.62
N GLU A 10 61.96 31.18 12.78
CA GLU A 10 62.63 30.09 12.07
C GLU A 10 62.43 30.16 10.54
N LEU A 11 61.21 30.48 10.09
CA LEU A 11 60.91 30.65 8.67
C LEU A 11 61.65 31.87 8.09
N GLU A 12 61.74 32.97 8.83
CA GLU A 12 62.52 34.15 8.43
C GLU A 12 64.00 33.81 8.29
N CYS A 13 64.56 33.05 9.22
CA CYS A 13 65.96 32.62 9.17
C CYS A 13 66.24 31.74 7.94
N LYS A 14 65.38 30.76 7.67
CA LYS A 14 65.45 29.91 6.45
C LYS A 14 65.31 30.74 5.18
N ALA A 15 64.35 31.66 5.13
CA ALA A 15 64.12 32.53 3.98
C ALA A 15 65.32 33.44 3.68
N ARG A 16 65.98 33.97 4.73
CA ARG A 16 67.23 34.75 4.60
C ARG A 16 68.38 33.89 4.10
N ALA A 17 68.55 32.69 4.63
CA ALA A 17 69.59 31.76 4.18
C ALA A 17 69.41 31.38 2.70
N ASP A 18 68.18 31.10 2.28
CA ASP A 18 67.87 30.79 0.88
C ASP A 18 68.00 32.02 -0.04
N ALA A 19 67.66 33.21 0.46
CA ALA A 19 67.88 34.45 -0.28
C ALA A 19 69.37 34.70 -0.53
N LEU A 20 70.22 34.46 0.49
CA LEU A 20 71.67 34.57 0.35
C LEU A 20 72.21 33.59 -0.70
N LYS A 21 71.77 32.32 -0.66
CA LYS A 21 72.13 31.32 -1.68
C LYS A 21 71.71 31.76 -3.08
N ARG A 22 70.45 32.20 -3.26
CA ARG A 22 69.93 32.67 -4.56
C ARG A 22 70.71 33.86 -5.11
N VAL A 23 71.08 34.82 -4.26
CA VAL A 23 71.90 35.98 -4.68
C VAL A 23 73.30 35.54 -5.07
N ALA A 24 73.93 34.65 -4.28
CA ALA A 24 75.25 34.10 -4.60
C ALA A 24 75.27 33.29 -5.91
N GLU A 25 74.19 32.59 -6.24
CA GLU A 25 74.03 31.84 -7.49
C GLU A 25 73.81 32.76 -8.72
N LEU A 26 73.13 33.89 -8.54
CA LEU A 26 72.81 34.83 -9.62
C LEU A 26 73.99 35.71 -10.04
N PHE A 27 74.92 35.99 -9.11
CA PHE A 27 76.06 36.90 -9.32
C PHE A 27 77.39 36.18 -9.09
N GLN A 28 77.68 35.15 -9.90
CA GLN A 28 78.94 34.41 -9.85
C GLN A 28 80.11 35.14 -10.53
N LYS A 29 79.83 36.02 -11.50
CA LYS A 29 80.83 36.81 -12.24
C LYS A 29 80.50 38.32 -12.20
N PRO A 30 81.51 39.20 -12.20
CA PRO A 30 81.32 40.64 -12.12
C PRO A 30 80.53 41.24 -13.29
N GLU A 31 80.59 40.66 -14.50
CA GLU A 31 79.81 41.15 -15.66
C GLU A 31 78.29 40.94 -15.51
N GLN A 32 77.84 40.13 -14.55
CA GLN A 32 76.41 39.86 -14.31
C GLN A 32 75.72 40.98 -13.54
N LEU A 33 76.48 41.89 -12.90
CA LEU A 33 75.95 43.05 -12.19
C LEU A 33 75.26 44.08 -13.10
N ASP A 34 75.59 44.10 -14.39
CA ASP A 34 74.95 44.99 -15.38
C ASP A 34 73.44 44.73 -15.54
N LYS A 35 72.97 43.53 -15.15
CA LYS A 35 71.56 43.11 -15.24
C LYS A 35 70.79 43.27 -13.93
N ILE A 36 71.38 43.93 -12.93
CA ILE A 36 70.79 44.03 -11.58
C ILE A 36 69.38 44.65 -11.57
N ASP A 37 69.13 45.64 -12.42
CA ASP A 37 67.83 46.30 -12.51
C ASP A 37 66.74 45.37 -13.05
N VAL A 38 67.09 44.55 -14.04
CA VAL A 38 66.19 43.53 -14.61
C VAL A 38 65.87 42.45 -13.58
N VAL A 39 66.89 41.98 -12.85
CA VAL A 39 66.73 40.98 -11.78
C VAL A 39 65.87 41.54 -10.64
N LYS A 40 66.10 42.78 -10.22
CA LYS A 40 65.32 43.48 -9.20
C LYS A 40 63.86 43.65 -9.63
N ALA A 41 63.60 44.05 -10.87
CA ALA A 41 62.24 44.17 -11.41
C ALA A 41 61.50 42.83 -11.35
N ARG A 42 62.15 41.73 -11.77
CA ARG A 42 61.58 40.38 -11.70
C ARG A 42 61.24 39.95 -10.27
N PHE A 43 62.14 40.19 -9.30
CA PHE A 43 61.85 39.87 -7.90
C PHE A 43 60.70 40.72 -7.33
N MET A 44 60.61 41.99 -7.74
CA MET A 44 59.51 42.86 -7.34
C MET A 44 58.17 42.39 -7.91
N GLU A 45 58.13 41.99 -9.19
CA GLU A 45 56.94 41.38 -9.80
C GLU A 45 56.55 40.06 -9.15
N GLN A 46 57.52 39.21 -8.82
CA GLN A 46 57.25 37.94 -8.14
C GLN A 46 56.72 38.19 -6.72
N LYS A 47 57.26 39.19 -6.00
CA LYS A 47 56.74 39.62 -4.71
C LYS A 47 55.29 40.09 -4.82
N THR A 48 54.98 41.02 -5.74
CA THR A 48 53.61 41.52 -5.91
C THR A 48 52.64 40.42 -6.32
N ALA A 49 53.05 39.50 -7.20
CA ALA A 49 52.26 38.34 -7.58
C ALA A 49 51.95 37.43 -6.38
N THR A 50 52.95 37.08 -5.56
CA THR A 50 52.74 36.28 -4.35
C THR A 50 51.87 36.98 -3.32
N GLU A 51 52.00 38.31 -3.17
CA GLU A 51 51.19 39.11 -2.26
C GLU A 51 49.71 39.12 -2.69
N VAL A 52 49.44 39.28 -4.00
CA VAL A 52 48.07 39.19 -4.55
C VAL A 52 47.51 37.79 -4.35
N GLN A 53 48.27 36.73 -4.65
CA GLN A 53 47.85 35.34 -4.45
C GLN A 53 47.49 35.06 -2.98
N LEU A 54 48.33 35.49 -2.04
CA LEU A 54 48.07 35.33 -0.60
C LEU A 54 46.82 36.11 -0.17
N ARG A 55 46.65 37.35 -0.64
CA ARG A 55 45.44 38.15 -0.35
C ARG A 55 44.17 37.47 -0.88
N MET A 56 44.21 36.96 -2.10
CA MET A 56 43.07 36.26 -2.69
C MET A 56 42.74 34.96 -1.94
N ALA A 57 43.76 34.17 -1.59
CA ALA A 57 43.58 32.92 -0.84
C ALA A 57 43.00 33.17 0.55
N LEU A 58 43.54 34.17 1.27
CA LEU A 58 43.08 34.53 2.60
C LEU A 58 41.67 35.09 2.57
N HIS A 59 41.35 35.94 1.59
CA HIS A 59 40.01 36.46 1.40
C HIS A 59 39.00 35.34 1.11
N SER A 60 39.33 34.42 0.20
CA SER A 60 38.47 33.27 -0.14
C SER A 60 38.21 32.35 1.05
N GLN A 61 39.22 32.08 1.89
CA GLN A 61 39.04 31.27 3.10
C GLN A 61 38.17 31.97 4.15
N LEU A 62 38.38 33.27 4.36
CA LEU A 62 37.56 34.05 5.29
C LEU A 62 36.12 34.16 4.80
N ASP A 63 35.91 34.33 3.49
CA ASP A 63 34.57 34.39 2.90
C ASP A 63 33.85 33.04 2.99
N GLY A 64 34.54 31.93 2.70
CA GLY A 64 34.00 30.58 2.92
C GLY A 64 33.63 30.31 4.38
N SER A 65 34.47 30.76 5.33
CA SER A 65 34.18 30.63 6.77
C SER A 65 32.98 31.47 7.19
N ARG A 66 32.87 32.70 6.67
CA ARG A 66 31.76 33.60 6.92
C ARG A 66 30.44 33.02 6.41
N ILE A 67 30.39 32.56 5.16
CA ILE A 67 29.20 31.93 4.56
C ILE A 67 28.81 30.68 5.35
N GLY A 68 29.80 29.86 5.76
CA GLY A 68 29.57 28.70 6.60
C GLY A 68 28.91 29.07 7.94
N LEU A 69 29.37 30.14 8.58
CA LEU A 69 28.82 30.62 9.85
C LEU A 69 27.40 31.18 9.68
N GLU A 70 27.17 32.01 8.64
CA GLU A 70 25.84 32.53 8.31
C GLU A 70 24.86 31.38 8.01
N LYS A 71 25.31 30.31 7.34
CA LYS A 71 24.47 29.14 7.08
C LYS A 71 24.14 28.39 8.36
N LEU A 72 25.11 28.18 9.25
CA LEU A 72 24.86 27.54 10.55
C LEU A 72 23.89 28.34 11.41
N ASP A 73 24.00 29.66 11.41
CA ASP A 73 23.07 30.55 12.13
C ASP A 73 21.64 30.44 11.55
N SER A 74 21.50 30.43 10.23
CA SER A 74 20.20 30.20 9.57
C SER A 74 19.60 28.84 9.92
N SER A 75 20.40 27.77 9.99
CA SER A 75 19.93 26.44 10.38
C SER A 75 19.55 26.37 11.86
N LEU A 76 20.24 27.10 12.74
CA LEU A 76 19.91 27.19 14.15
C LEU A 76 18.55 27.87 14.36
N THR A 77 18.30 28.98 13.64
CA THR A 77 17.01 29.69 13.69
C THR A 77 15.87 28.87 13.08
N GLU A 78 16.10 28.16 11.97
CA GLU A 78 15.14 27.21 11.40
C GLU A 78 14.79 26.09 12.39
N SER A 79 15.79 25.49 13.05
CA SER A 79 15.57 24.47 14.09
C SER A 79 14.76 25.02 15.27
N GLY A 80 15.03 26.26 15.69
CA GLY A 80 14.23 26.94 16.71
C GLY A 80 12.76 27.09 16.30
N THR A 81 12.53 27.49 15.05
CA THR A 81 11.19 27.64 14.47
C THR A 81 10.46 26.30 14.38
N CYS A 82 11.15 25.24 13.94
CA CYS A 82 10.61 23.88 13.92
C CYS A 82 10.20 23.41 15.33
N ARG A 83 11.03 23.67 16.34
CA ARG A 83 10.71 23.34 17.73
C ARG A 83 9.44 24.06 18.20
N THR A 84 9.29 25.34 17.91
CA THR A 84 8.09 26.10 18.28
C THR A 84 6.85 25.53 17.58
N ARG A 85 6.93 25.26 16.27
CA ARG A 85 5.83 24.63 15.52
C ARG A 85 5.44 23.26 16.07
N LEU A 86 6.42 22.45 16.50
CA LEU A 86 6.14 21.16 17.13
C LEU A 86 5.39 21.31 18.46
N VAL A 87 5.73 22.32 19.26
CA VAL A 87 5.01 22.60 20.51
C VAL A 87 3.58 23.08 20.22
N GLU A 88 3.40 23.96 19.25
CA GLU A 88 2.07 24.44 18.83
C GLU A 88 1.19 23.30 18.28
N LEU A 89 1.78 22.42 17.46
CA LEU A 89 1.12 21.20 16.99
C LEU A 89 0.76 20.27 18.15
N GLY A 90 1.67 20.06 19.10
CA GLY A 90 1.41 19.28 20.31
C GLY A 90 0.25 19.85 21.12
N ALA A 91 0.21 21.17 21.32
CA ALA A 91 -0.91 21.85 22.00
C ALA A 91 -2.24 21.70 21.24
N SER A 92 -2.22 21.85 19.91
CA SER A 92 -3.39 21.67 19.05
C SER A 92 -3.89 20.22 19.00
N LEU A 93 -2.99 19.24 19.13
CA LEU A 93 -3.35 17.84 19.26
C LEU A 93 -3.88 17.52 20.66
N GLY A 94 -3.37 18.19 21.70
CA GLY A 94 -3.88 18.08 23.06
C GLY A 94 -5.33 18.56 23.21
N THR A 95 -5.75 19.58 22.45
CA THR A 95 -7.17 20.01 22.45
C THR A 95 -8.11 18.99 21.80
N LEU A 96 -7.60 18.01 21.06
CA LEU A 96 -8.36 16.91 20.47
C LEU A 96 -8.52 15.70 21.42
N GLU A 97 -8.14 15.85 22.70
CA GLU A 97 -8.45 14.87 23.73
C GLU A 97 -9.96 14.55 23.76
N GLY A 98 -10.29 13.26 23.77
CA GLY A 98 -11.67 12.77 23.68
C GLY A 98 -12.20 12.51 22.26
N LEU A 99 -11.45 12.84 21.20
CA LEU A 99 -11.78 12.38 19.83
C LEU A 99 -11.80 10.84 19.72
N PRO A 100 -10.85 10.08 20.30
CA PRO A 100 -10.86 8.62 20.19
C PRO A 100 -12.10 7.98 20.81
N SER A 101 -12.58 8.48 21.95
CA SER A 101 -13.79 7.97 22.61
C SER A 101 -15.05 8.28 21.79
N ARG A 102 -15.19 9.51 21.30
CA ARG A 102 -16.30 9.90 20.41
C ARG A 102 -16.28 9.11 19.09
N LEU A 103 -15.10 8.88 18.51
CA LEU A 103 -14.94 8.06 17.32
C LEU A 103 -15.30 6.60 17.59
N GLN A 104 -14.96 6.07 18.77
CA GLN A 104 -15.33 4.72 19.19
C GLN A 104 -16.85 4.58 19.38
N GLU A 105 -17.51 5.57 19.98
CA GLU A 105 -18.98 5.63 20.07
C GLU A 105 -19.63 5.65 18.69
N LEU A 106 -19.14 6.51 17.79
CA LEU A 106 -19.62 6.59 16.41
C LEU A 106 -19.42 5.25 15.67
N LYS A 107 -18.27 4.58 15.87
CA LYS A 107 -17.99 3.27 15.29
C LYS A 107 -18.94 2.20 15.83
N ASN A 108 -19.25 2.23 17.13
CA ASN A 108 -20.23 1.33 17.75
C ASN A 108 -21.63 1.54 17.17
N ILE A 109 -22.05 2.80 17.02
CA ILE A 109 -23.34 3.16 16.41
C ILE A 109 -23.39 2.72 14.94
N SER A 110 -22.35 3.02 14.16
CA SER A 110 -22.23 2.58 12.75
C SER A 110 -22.33 1.07 12.62
N ARG A 111 -21.72 0.30 13.53
CA ARG A 111 -21.83 -1.16 13.57
C ARG A 111 -23.27 -1.62 13.81
N LYS A 112 -23.99 -1.00 14.75
CA LYS A 112 -25.41 -1.30 15.02
C LYS A 112 -26.27 -1.03 13.78
N TYR A 113 -26.10 0.12 13.13
CA TYR A 113 -26.84 0.44 11.89
C TYR A 113 -26.52 -0.52 10.75
N SER A 114 -25.24 -0.91 10.58
CA SER A 114 -24.85 -1.89 9.57
C SER A 114 -25.47 -3.27 9.81
N GLN A 115 -25.55 -3.70 11.07
CA GLN A 115 -26.23 -4.95 11.45
C GLN A 115 -27.74 -4.86 11.20
N LEU A 116 -28.37 -3.74 11.55
CA LEU A 116 -29.80 -3.53 11.34
C LEU A 116 -30.14 -3.49 9.85
N ALA A 117 -29.32 -2.83 9.02
CA ALA A 117 -29.48 -2.86 7.57
C ALA A 117 -29.38 -4.28 7.00
N ALA A 118 -28.43 -5.09 7.48
CA ALA A 118 -28.33 -6.50 7.08
C ALA A 118 -29.55 -7.33 7.54
N ALA A 119 -30.11 -7.04 8.72
CA ALA A 119 -31.31 -7.68 9.22
C ALA A 119 -32.55 -7.29 8.39
N MET A 120 -32.71 -6.02 8.02
CA MET A 120 -33.77 -5.55 7.13
C MET A 120 -33.68 -6.21 5.74
N GLU A 121 -32.47 -6.34 5.20
CA GLU A 121 -32.26 -7.06 3.94
C GLU A 121 -32.65 -8.54 4.07
N ASN A 122 -32.22 -9.21 5.15
CA ASN A 122 -32.59 -10.59 5.44
C ASN A 122 -34.11 -10.78 5.58
N MET A 123 -34.79 -9.84 6.23
CA MET A 123 -36.24 -9.82 6.36
C MET A 123 -36.93 -9.69 5.00
N SER A 124 -36.37 -8.89 4.07
CA SER A 124 -36.90 -8.79 2.72
C SER A 124 -36.92 -10.13 1.99
N TYR A 125 -35.89 -10.98 2.15
CA TYR A 125 -35.90 -12.32 1.53
C TYR A 125 -36.93 -13.27 2.16
N LEU A 126 -37.20 -13.15 3.46
CA LEU A 126 -38.23 -13.96 4.13
C LEU A 126 -39.64 -13.66 3.61
N VAL A 127 -39.87 -12.46 3.07
CA VAL A 127 -41.15 -12.06 2.48
C VAL A 127 -41.17 -12.33 0.97
N LYS A 128 -40.14 -11.88 0.24
CA LYS A 128 -40.08 -11.96 -1.23
C LYS A 128 -39.96 -13.37 -1.78
N VAL A 129 -39.24 -14.27 -1.10
CA VAL A 129 -39.06 -15.64 -1.61
C VAL A 129 -40.38 -16.41 -1.58
N PRO A 130 -41.17 -16.42 -0.47
CA PRO A 130 -42.50 -17.01 -0.48
C PRO A 130 -43.45 -16.37 -1.51
N GLU A 131 -43.45 -15.04 -1.64
CA GLU A 131 -44.29 -14.35 -2.64
C GLU A 131 -43.97 -14.81 -4.06
N ALA A 132 -42.68 -14.85 -4.44
CA ALA A 132 -42.25 -15.32 -5.75
C ALA A 132 -42.61 -16.81 -5.98
N MET A 133 -42.55 -17.64 -4.93
CA MET A 133 -42.95 -19.05 -5.00
C MET A 133 -44.46 -19.21 -5.18
N GLU A 134 -45.26 -18.39 -4.50
CA GLU A 134 -46.71 -18.43 -4.59
C GLU A 134 -47.19 -17.91 -5.96
N GLN A 135 -46.56 -16.85 -6.49
CA GLN A 135 -46.79 -16.40 -7.85
C GLN A 135 -46.45 -17.48 -8.89
N ALA A 136 -45.32 -18.19 -8.70
CA ALA A 136 -44.97 -19.30 -9.57
C ALA A 136 -46.00 -20.43 -9.50
N ARG A 137 -46.52 -20.76 -8.31
CA ARG A 137 -47.59 -21.76 -8.12
C ARG A 137 -48.89 -21.34 -8.80
N ALA A 138 -49.34 -20.10 -8.61
CA ALA A 138 -50.54 -19.59 -9.25
C ALA A 138 -50.44 -19.64 -10.79
N CYS A 139 -49.26 -19.33 -11.36
CA CYS A 139 -49.01 -19.46 -12.79
C CYS A 139 -48.99 -20.92 -13.27
N ILE A 140 -48.51 -21.85 -12.43
CA ILE A 140 -48.56 -23.29 -12.73
C ILE A 140 -50.02 -23.81 -12.71
N GLU A 141 -50.81 -23.37 -11.72
CA GLU A 141 -52.23 -23.76 -11.57
C GLU A 141 -53.12 -23.20 -12.69
N SER A 142 -52.78 -22.02 -13.22
CA SER A 142 -53.45 -21.39 -14.37
C SER A 142 -52.92 -21.84 -15.74
N GLU A 143 -52.13 -22.93 -15.79
CA GLU A 143 -51.47 -23.50 -16.98
C GLU A 143 -50.55 -22.53 -17.76
N ASN A 144 -50.27 -21.36 -17.21
CA ASN A 144 -49.39 -20.36 -17.82
C ASN A 144 -47.93 -20.54 -17.37
N LEU A 145 -47.34 -21.64 -17.83
CA LEU A 145 -46.00 -22.09 -17.44
C LEU A 145 -44.86 -21.13 -17.86
N LEU A 146 -45.04 -20.43 -18.98
CA LEU A 146 -44.05 -19.48 -19.49
C LEU A 146 -43.93 -18.24 -18.61
N ASP A 147 -45.08 -17.69 -18.19
CA ASP A 147 -45.09 -16.51 -17.33
C ASP A 147 -44.68 -16.87 -15.90
N GLY A 148 -45.07 -18.05 -15.40
CA GLY A 148 -44.57 -18.58 -14.13
C GLY A 148 -43.04 -18.74 -14.11
N HIS A 149 -42.44 -19.19 -15.23
CA HIS A 149 -40.99 -19.26 -15.36
C HIS A 149 -40.35 -17.86 -15.40
N LYS A 150 -40.90 -16.92 -16.16
CA LYS A 150 -40.34 -15.57 -16.28
C LYS A 150 -40.43 -14.76 -14.99
N ILE A 151 -41.55 -14.85 -14.27
CA ILE A 151 -41.80 -14.02 -13.10
C ILE A 151 -41.16 -14.68 -11.87
N GLY A 152 -41.57 -15.89 -11.51
CA GLY A 152 -41.10 -16.53 -10.28
C GLY A 152 -39.63 -16.93 -10.33
N VAL A 153 -39.19 -17.59 -11.41
CA VAL A 153 -37.80 -18.12 -11.48
C VAL A 153 -36.78 -17.01 -11.68
N GLU A 154 -37.09 -15.97 -12.46
CA GLU A 154 -36.14 -14.88 -12.67
C GLU A 154 -36.01 -13.97 -11.44
N GLU A 155 -37.09 -13.72 -10.72
CA GLU A 155 -37.04 -12.99 -9.46
C GLU A 155 -36.19 -13.73 -8.41
N LEU A 156 -36.38 -15.05 -8.28
CA LEU A 156 -35.53 -15.88 -7.43
C LEU A 156 -34.06 -15.86 -7.89
N ASN A 157 -33.81 -15.92 -9.20
CA ASN A 157 -32.45 -15.81 -9.75
C ASN A 157 -31.79 -14.49 -9.35
N ALA A 158 -32.52 -13.37 -9.39
CA ALA A 158 -32.03 -12.06 -8.99
C ALA A 158 -31.65 -12.05 -7.49
N LEU A 159 -32.49 -12.61 -6.62
CA LEU A 159 -32.20 -12.72 -5.18
C LEU A 159 -30.94 -13.57 -4.92
N PHE A 160 -30.79 -14.70 -5.63
CA PHE A 160 -29.59 -15.53 -5.53
C PHE A 160 -28.33 -14.79 -6.01
N ARG A 161 -28.39 -14.04 -7.11
CA ARG A 161 -27.24 -13.23 -7.59
C ARG A 161 -26.79 -12.24 -6.52
N THR A 162 -27.72 -11.51 -5.90
CA THR A 162 -27.40 -10.57 -4.83
C THR A 162 -26.76 -11.26 -3.64
N LYS A 163 -27.33 -12.37 -3.16
CA LYS A 163 -26.75 -13.13 -2.04
C LYS A 163 -25.37 -13.72 -2.34
N ILE A 164 -25.16 -14.27 -3.54
CA ILE A 164 -23.86 -14.80 -3.98
C ILE A 164 -22.81 -13.68 -3.98
N SER A 165 -23.15 -12.49 -4.46
CA SER A 165 -22.27 -11.32 -4.45
C SER A 165 -21.90 -10.88 -3.02
N ILE A 166 -22.88 -10.82 -2.11
CA ILE A 166 -22.65 -10.46 -0.69
C ILE A 166 -21.74 -11.49 0.00
N ILE A 167 -21.99 -12.79 -0.21
CA ILE A 167 -21.14 -13.85 0.37
C ILE A 167 -19.73 -13.79 -0.22
N GLY A 168 -19.59 -13.53 -1.52
CA GLY A 168 -18.30 -13.34 -2.18
C GLY A 168 -17.52 -12.15 -1.60
N SER A 169 -18.14 -10.98 -1.48
CA SER A 169 -17.47 -9.77 -0.94
C SER A 169 -17.04 -9.91 0.53
N ARG A 170 -17.72 -10.76 1.31
CA ARG A 170 -17.47 -10.97 2.74
C ARG A 170 -16.84 -12.33 3.06
N LEU A 171 -16.30 -13.02 2.05
CA LEU A 171 -15.92 -14.43 2.13
C LEU A 171 -15.06 -14.76 3.35
N THR A 172 -13.97 -14.02 3.59
CA THR A 172 -13.02 -14.32 4.67
C THR A 172 -13.64 -14.21 6.06
N SER A 173 -14.55 -13.25 6.27
CA SER A 173 -15.31 -13.17 7.52
C SER A 173 -16.41 -14.23 7.59
N ALA A 174 -17.13 -14.44 6.49
CA ALA A 174 -18.28 -15.36 6.42
C ALA A 174 -17.85 -16.82 6.60
N VAL A 175 -16.66 -17.19 6.15
CA VAL A 175 -16.07 -18.52 6.36
C VAL A 175 -15.87 -18.83 7.84
N VAL A 176 -15.59 -17.81 8.66
CA VAL A 176 -15.38 -17.98 10.11
C VAL A 176 -16.71 -17.90 10.86
N THR A 177 -17.56 -16.93 10.52
CA THR A 177 -18.78 -16.63 11.29
C THR A 177 -20.01 -17.40 10.81
N GLN A 178 -20.04 -17.82 9.53
CA GLN A 178 -21.20 -18.37 8.83
C GLN A 178 -20.80 -19.49 7.85
N ASN A 179 -19.94 -20.41 8.31
CA ASN A 179 -19.35 -21.46 7.48
C ASN A 179 -20.39 -22.33 6.73
N VAL A 180 -21.52 -22.67 7.34
CA VAL A 180 -22.59 -23.46 6.71
C VAL A 180 -23.18 -22.74 5.51
N LEU A 181 -23.48 -21.44 5.63
CA LEU A 181 -24.04 -20.63 4.53
C LEU A 181 -23.06 -20.49 3.36
N VAL A 182 -21.77 -20.35 3.65
CA VAL A 182 -20.73 -20.33 2.59
C VAL A 182 -20.69 -21.66 1.85
N VAL A 183 -20.70 -22.79 2.59
CA VAL A 183 -20.68 -24.12 1.99
C VAL A 183 -21.92 -24.38 1.16
N ASP A 184 -23.10 -23.98 1.62
CA ASP A 184 -24.35 -24.15 0.88
C ASP A 184 -24.42 -23.25 -0.36
N CYS A 185 -23.95 -22.01 -0.27
CA CYS A 185 -23.79 -21.12 -1.42
C CYS A 185 -22.87 -21.75 -2.49
N VAL A 186 -21.71 -22.26 -2.08
CA VAL A 186 -20.77 -22.95 -2.97
C VAL A 186 -21.40 -24.18 -3.63
N ARG A 187 -22.17 -24.98 -2.87
CA ARG A 187 -22.88 -26.16 -3.40
C ARG A 187 -23.94 -25.79 -4.43
N VAL A 188 -24.68 -24.70 -4.20
CA VAL A 188 -25.68 -24.19 -5.13
C VAL A 188 -25.01 -23.74 -6.43
N ILE A 189 -23.90 -23.00 -6.33
CA ILE A 189 -23.10 -22.59 -7.49
C ILE A 189 -22.62 -23.81 -8.28
N ASP A 190 -22.02 -24.82 -7.62
CA ASP A 190 -21.53 -26.02 -8.29
C ASP A 190 -22.63 -26.89 -8.91
N ARG A 191 -23.85 -26.86 -8.35
CA ARG A 191 -25.02 -27.49 -8.97
C ARG A 191 -25.45 -26.74 -10.22
N GLU A 192 -25.47 -25.41 -10.19
CA GLU A 192 -25.93 -24.60 -11.31
C GLU A 192 -24.95 -24.64 -12.48
N GLU A 193 -23.64 -24.64 -12.22
CA GLU A 193 -22.60 -24.80 -13.26
C GLU A 193 -22.68 -26.18 -13.96
N ARG A 194 -23.07 -27.23 -13.21
CA ARG A 194 -23.35 -28.55 -13.80
C ARG A 194 -24.60 -28.52 -14.68
N ALA A 195 -25.64 -27.83 -14.25
CA ALA A 195 -26.84 -27.65 -15.07
C ALA A 195 -26.53 -26.85 -16.35
N ASP A 196 -25.74 -25.78 -16.26
CA ASP A 196 -25.25 -25.02 -17.42
C ASP A 196 -24.48 -25.92 -18.39
N SER A 197 -23.59 -26.78 -17.87
CA SER A 197 -22.82 -27.74 -18.69
C SER A 197 -23.70 -28.76 -19.40
N ILE A 198 -24.77 -29.24 -18.76
CA ILE A 198 -25.73 -30.19 -19.36
C ILE A 198 -26.52 -29.49 -20.47
N TRP A 199 -27.00 -28.27 -20.23
CA TRP A 199 -27.72 -27.48 -21.22
C TRP A 199 -26.85 -27.12 -22.41
N GLN A 200 -25.59 -26.78 -22.19
CA GLN A 200 -24.63 -26.50 -23.26
C GLN A 200 -24.43 -27.72 -24.17
N LYS A 201 -24.19 -28.92 -23.60
CA LYS A 201 -24.09 -30.18 -24.36
C LYS A 201 -25.37 -30.55 -25.11
N ARG A 202 -26.54 -30.17 -24.60
CA ARG A 202 -27.84 -30.39 -25.27
C ARG A 202 -28.05 -29.40 -26.41
N SER A 203 -27.64 -28.14 -26.20
CA SER A 203 -27.68 -27.09 -27.22
C SER A 203 -26.77 -27.43 -28.40
N GLU A 204 -25.61 -28.04 -28.17
CA GLU A 204 -24.72 -28.54 -29.23
C GLU A 204 -25.41 -29.54 -30.18
N LYS A 205 -26.39 -30.31 -29.68
CA LYS A 205 -27.12 -31.31 -30.47
C LYS A 205 -28.42 -30.78 -31.08
N ASN A 206 -29.19 -30.01 -30.31
CA ASN A 206 -30.57 -29.64 -30.66
C ASN A 206 -30.74 -28.13 -30.93
N GLY A 207 -29.68 -27.32 -30.85
CA GLY A 207 -29.70 -25.86 -31.03
C GLY A 207 -30.41 -25.06 -29.93
N PHE A 208 -31.14 -25.72 -29.02
CA PHE A 208 -31.94 -25.06 -28.00
C PHE A 208 -31.17 -24.78 -26.71
N LEU A 209 -31.29 -23.56 -26.20
CA LEU A 209 -30.79 -23.13 -24.88
C LEU A 209 -31.87 -22.31 -24.16
N PRO A 210 -32.24 -22.66 -22.91
CA PRO A 210 -33.20 -21.86 -22.14
C PRO A 210 -32.75 -20.41 -21.93
N CYS A 211 -33.68 -19.47 -21.88
CA CYS A 211 -33.37 -18.06 -21.60
C CYS A 211 -32.66 -17.90 -20.24
N GLY A 212 -31.72 -16.97 -20.16
CA GLY A 212 -30.92 -16.71 -18.95
C GLY A 212 -29.80 -17.73 -18.66
N ARG A 213 -29.62 -18.76 -19.50
CA ARG A 213 -28.48 -19.70 -19.42
C ARG A 213 -27.36 -19.31 -20.40
N PRO A 214 -26.07 -19.53 -20.06
CA PRO A 214 -25.56 -19.96 -18.76
C PRO A 214 -25.61 -18.82 -17.72
N LYS A 215 -25.88 -19.16 -16.45
CA LYS A 215 -26.04 -18.14 -15.39
C LYS A 215 -24.73 -17.57 -14.86
N ARG A 216 -23.63 -18.33 -15.00
CA ARG A 216 -22.25 -17.94 -14.63
C ARG A 216 -22.10 -17.47 -13.17
N TRP A 217 -22.82 -18.11 -12.26
CA TRP A 217 -22.78 -17.76 -10.83
C TRP A 217 -21.40 -17.94 -10.21
N LYS A 218 -20.60 -18.88 -10.72
CA LYS A 218 -19.20 -19.05 -10.30
C LYS A 218 -18.34 -17.83 -10.62
N GLN A 219 -18.52 -17.25 -11.81
CA GLN A 219 -17.81 -16.05 -12.22
C GLN A 219 -18.24 -14.86 -11.36
N LEU A 220 -19.56 -14.65 -11.21
CA LEU A 220 -20.13 -13.61 -10.35
C LEU A 220 -19.54 -13.64 -8.93
N PHE A 221 -19.49 -14.82 -8.33
CA PHE A 221 -18.93 -15.01 -6.99
C PHE A 221 -17.46 -14.58 -6.91
N PHE A 222 -16.63 -15.02 -7.85
CA PHE A 222 -15.21 -14.68 -7.84
C PHE A 222 -14.94 -13.22 -8.18
N ASP A 223 -15.73 -12.62 -9.04
CA ASP A 223 -15.62 -11.20 -9.36
C ASP A 223 -15.93 -10.36 -8.12
N ALA A 224 -16.94 -10.74 -7.34
CA ALA A 224 -17.24 -10.09 -6.06
C ALA A 224 -16.12 -10.26 -5.02
N VAL A 225 -15.49 -11.44 -4.92
CA VAL A 225 -14.34 -11.65 -4.04
C VAL A 225 -13.15 -10.80 -4.48
N ASN A 226 -12.84 -10.79 -5.78
CA ASN A 226 -11.73 -10.02 -6.35
C ASN A 226 -11.93 -8.51 -6.15
N GLN A 227 -13.15 -8.02 -6.33
CA GLN A 227 -13.47 -6.62 -6.07
C GLN A 227 -13.24 -6.26 -4.61
N ALA A 228 -13.70 -7.08 -3.67
CA ALA A 228 -13.50 -6.84 -2.25
C ALA A 228 -12.01 -6.85 -1.84
N ILE A 229 -11.18 -7.71 -2.45
CA ILE A 229 -9.73 -7.72 -2.21
C ILE A 229 -9.09 -6.43 -2.76
N ARG A 230 -9.50 -5.99 -3.95
CA ARG A 230 -9.00 -4.74 -4.56
C ARG A 230 -9.34 -3.54 -3.69
N ASP A 231 -10.60 -3.40 -3.30
CA ASP A 231 -11.08 -2.26 -2.49
C ASP A 231 -10.30 -2.15 -1.17
N LYS A 232 -10.02 -3.29 -0.51
CA LYS A 232 -9.19 -3.31 0.71
C LYS A 232 -7.73 -2.94 0.45
N SER A 233 -7.15 -3.38 -0.68
CA SER A 233 -5.77 -3.06 -1.02
C SER A 233 -5.54 -1.58 -1.34
N PHE A 234 -6.54 -0.89 -1.90
CA PHE A 234 -6.48 0.56 -2.11
C PHE A 234 -6.44 1.33 -0.79
N ILE A 235 -7.20 0.89 0.21
CA ILE A 235 -7.20 1.52 1.55
C ILE A 235 -5.82 1.41 2.22
N THR A 236 -5.13 0.26 2.08
CA THR A 236 -3.78 0.06 2.65
C THR A 236 -2.72 0.95 2.01
N ALA A 237 -2.85 1.33 0.73
CA ALA A 237 -1.90 2.20 0.04
C ALA A 237 -2.07 3.70 0.40
N GLY A 238 -3.23 4.11 0.91
CA GLY A 238 -3.59 5.52 1.13
C GLY A 238 -3.51 6.02 2.59
N GLY A 239 -3.26 5.16 3.58
CA GLY A 239 -3.24 5.58 4.99
C GLY A 239 -2.49 4.62 5.92
N GLY A 240 -1.74 5.18 6.87
CA GLY A 240 -0.78 4.52 7.77
C GLY A 240 -1.33 3.49 8.79
N VAL A 241 -2.36 2.71 8.43
CA VAL A 241 -2.80 1.51 9.17
C VAL A 241 -2.24 0.28 8.46
N GLY A 242 -0.91 0.22 8.31
CA GLY A 242 -0.24 -0.65 7.34
C GLY A 242 -0.28 -2.14 7.68
N GLU A 243 -0.14 -2.52 8.96
CA GLU A 243 0.20 -3.91 9.29
C GLU A 243 -1.03 -4.82 9.44
N GLU A 244 -2.05 -4.40 10.21
CA GLU A 244 -3.27 -5.21 10.41
C GLU A 244 -4.10 -5.31 9.12
N THR A 245 -4.15 -4.24 8.32
CA THR A 245 -4.87 -4.26 7.03
C THR A 245 -4.14 -5.13 6.01
N SER A 246 -2.80 -5.09 5.96
CA SER A 246 -2.00 -5.95 5.10
C SER A 246 -2.17 -7.43 5.44
N GLN A 247 -2.16 -7.79 6.73
CA GLN A 247 -2.40 -9.18 7.17
C GLN A 247 -3.79 -9.67 6.75
N ARG A 248 -4.81 -8.82 6.84
CA ARG A 248 -6.18 -9.16 6.38
C ARG A 248 -6.23 -9.34 4.86
N VAL A 249 -5.57 -8.49 4.08
CA VAL A 249 -5.50 -8.63 2.61
C VAL A 249 -4.76 -9.90 2.20
N ILE A 250 -3.65 -10.24 2.87
CA ILE A 250 -2.91 -11.48 2.64
C ILE A 250 -3.82 -12.69 2.92
N LYS A 251 -4.51 -12.68 4.06
CA LYS A 251 -5.47 -13.72 4.42
C LYS A 251 -6.54 -13.88 3.35
N ASP A 252 -7.18 -12.78 2.92
CA ASP A 252 -8.20 -12.80 1.86
C ASP A 252 -7.69 -13.41 0.54
N ARG A 253 -6.47 -13.05 0.13
CA ARG A 253 -5.83 -13.60 -1.09
C ARG A 253 -5.59 -15.10 -0.97
N LEU A 254 -5.15 -15.58 0.19
CA LEU A 254 -4.96 -17.01 0.44
C LEU A 254 -6.29 -17.78 0.43
N THR A 255 -7.35 -17.27 1.09
CA THR A 255 -8.67 -17.89 1.06
C THR A 255 -9.21 -18.00 -0.37
N TYR A 256 -9.06 -16.93 -1.16
CA TYR A 256 -9.44 -16.93 -2.57
C TYR A 256 -8.65 -17.96 -3.39
N ALA A 257 -7.33 -17.98 -3.27
CA ALA A 257 -6.47 -18.91 -4.00
C ALA A 257 -6.81 -20.37 -3.69
N ASN A 258 -7.08 -20.67 -2.41
CA ASN A 258 -7.49 -21.99 -1.95
C ASN A 258 -8.86 -22.40 -2.51
N LEU A 259 -9.87 -21.51 -2.43
CA LEU A 259 -11.20 -21.79 -3.01
C LEU A 259 -11.10 -22.02 -4.53
N ARG A 260 -10.33 -21.17 -5.22
CA ARG A 260 -10.10 -21.29 -6.67
C ARG A 260 -9.37 -22.57 -7.04
N HIS A 261 -8.45 -23.04 -6.20
CA HIS A 261 -7.82 -24.34 -6.40
C HIS A 261 -8.83 -25.48 -6.21
N LEU A 262 -9.61 -25.45 -5.13
CA LEU A 262 -10.61 -26.48 -4.83
C LEU A 262 -11.65 -26.61 -5.95
N TRP A 263 -12.15 -25.48 -6.46
CA TRP A 263 -13.07 -25.45 -7.61
C TRP A 263 -12.46 -25.80 -8.97
N ARG A 264 -11.13 -25.90 -9.08
CA ARG A 264 -10.43 -26.42 -10.28
C ARG A 264 -10.29 -27.94 -10.25
N ARG A 265 -10.16 -28.54 -9.07
CA ARG A 265 -10.13 -30.00 -8.89
C ARG A 265 -11.57 -30.51 -9.03
N ARG A 266 -11.99 -30.78 -10.27
CA ARG A 266 -13.34 -31.28 -10.64
C ARG A 266 -13.76 -32.60 -9.95
N ASP A 267 -12.86 -33.25 -9.21
CA ASP A 267 -13.02 -34.59 -8.62
C ASP A 267 -13.49 -34.61 -7.16
N ILE A 268 -14.04 -33.52 -6.62
CA ILE A 268 -14.75 -33.60 -5.33
C ILE A 268 -16.25 -33.69 -5.62
N PRO A 269 -16.82 -34.90 -5.82
CA PRO A 269 -18.25 -35.03 -5.92
C PRO A 269 -18.90 -34.53 -4.63
N LEU A 270 -19.67 -33.45 -4.74
CA LEU A 270 -20.58 -32.97 -3.70
C LEU A 270 -21.78 -33.92 -3.59
N SER A 271 -21.49 -35.17 -3.23
CA SER A 271 -22.49 -36.15 -2.83
C SER A 271 -23.20 -35.64 -1.58
N LEU A 272 -24.52 -35.79 -1.54
CA LEU A 272 -25.44 -35.35 -0.48
C LEU A 272 -25.14 -35.91 0.92
N LYS A 273 -24.06 -36.69 1.12
CA LYS A 273 -23.60 -37.18 2.44
C LYS A 273 -22.82 -36.11 3.23
N GLY A 274 -23.49 -34.97 3.43
CA GLY A 274 -23.64 -34.27 4.71
C GLY A 274 -22.44 -33.56 5.34
N VAL A 275 -21.58 -34.30 6.05
CA VAL A 275 -20.83 -33.73 7.19
C VAL A 275 -19.31 -33.72 6.99
N ARG A 276 -18.74 -34.76 6.37
CA ARG A 276 -17.28 -34.90 6.22
C ARG A 276 -16.66 -33.95 5.20
N ILE A 277 -17.40 -33.56 4.16
CA ILE A 277 -16.93 -32.62 3.13
C ILE A 277 -17.06 -31.17 3.62
N ALA A 278 -18.13 -30.86 4.34
CA ALA A 278 -18.25 -29.58 5.05
C ALA A 278 -17.14 -29.43 6.10
N GLN A 279 -16.80 -30.51 6.83
CA GLN A 279 -15.62 -30.56 7.70
C GLN A 279 -14.31 -30.40 6.93
N ARG A 280 -14.14 -31.01 5.75
CA ARG A 280 -12.90 -30.88 4.95
C ARG A 280 -12.72 -29.46 4.40
N TYR A 281 -13.78 -28.85 3.86
CA TYR A 281 -13.74 -27.46 3.44
C TYR A 281 -13.58 -26.55 4.66
N ALA A 282 -14.35 -26.73 5.74
CA ALA A 282 -14.20 -25.96 6.98
C ALA A 282 -12.82 -26.16 7.65
N GLN A 283 -12.18 -27.32 7.53
CA GLN A 283 -10.81 -27.59 7.99
C GLN A 283 -9.80 -26.91 7.08
N CYS A 284 -9.91 -27.00 5.76
CA CYS A 284 -9.05 -26.26 4.84
C CYS A 284 -9.20 -24.74 5.01
N PHE A 285 -10.41 -24.27 5.29
CA PHE A 285 -10.72 -22.88 5.58
C PHE A 285 -10.28 -22.43 6.98
N SER A 286 -10.38 -23.29 8.00
CA SER A 286 -9.90 -22.99 9.35
C SER A 286 -8.37 -23.04 9.44
N MET A 287 -7.73 -23.95 8.69
CA MET A 287 -6.28 -23.98 8.50
C MET A 287 -5.79 -22.73 7.76
N ALA A 288 -6.50 -22.28 6.72
CA ALA A 288 -6.20 -21.03 6.02
C ALA A 288 -6.44 -19.77 6.87
N ALA A 289 -7.21 -19.87 7.96
CA ALA A 289 -7.55 -18.75 8.84
C ALA A 289 -6.66 -18.61 10.08
N ARG A 290 -5.81 -19.61 10.38
CA ARG A 290 -4.83 -19.57 11.47
C ARG A 290 -3.55 -18.85 10.99
N PRO A 291 -3.12 -17.76 11.66
CA PRO A 291 -1.78 -17.21 11.44
C PRO A 291 -0.76 -18.11 12.14
N GLY A 292 0.20 -18.62 11.38
CA GLY A 292 1.32 -19.38 11.91
C GLY A 292 1.10 -20.90 11.91
N LEU A 293 1.83 -21.56 11.01
CA LEU A 293 2.56 -22.81 11.24
C LEU A 293 3.46 -22.97 10.02
N SER A 294 4.50 -22.13 9.98
CA SER A 294 5.78 -22.50 9.40
C SER A 294 6.49 -23.36 10.44
N GLU A 295 6.47 -24.66 10.22
CA GLU A 295 7.66 -25.51 10.35
C GLU A 295 7.94 -26.09 8.97
#